data_AF-A0A2S5E8J0-F1
#
_entry.id   AF-A0A2S5E8J0-F1
#
_cell.length_a   1.000
_cell.length_b   1.000
_cell.length_c   1.000
_cell.angle_alpha   90.00
_cell.angle_beta   90.00
_cell.angle_gamma   90.00
#
_symmetry.space_group_name_H-M   'P 1'
#
loop_
_entity.id
_entity.type
_entity.pdbx_description
1 polymer ?
#
loop_
_entity_poly.entity_id
_entity_poly.type
_entity_poly.pdbx_seq_one_letter_code
_entity_poly.pdbx_strand_id
1 'polypeptide(L)'
;MSMHIYRGFEIYPLIYPHAPALDGSPHNYDAGFDAAVKICLRGDTLTHSQTFRLRDNAPFGSAGDARRASLRYAENIIDDNRDKQGFFSGTP
;
A
#
# COMPACT_ATOMS: atom_id res chain seq x y z
N MET A 1 -13.54 -1.43 -1.76
CA MET A 1 -12.11 -1.11 -1.94
C MET A 1 -11.94 -0.55 -3.34
N SER A 2 -11.59 0.73 -3.52
CA SER A 2 -11.34 1.23 -4.88
C SER A 2 -9.91 0.92 -5.29
N MET A 3 -9.78 0.16 -6.38
CA MET A 3 -8.54 -0.16 -7.07
C MET A 3 -8.09 1.06 -7.87
N HIS A 4 -6.80 1.40 -7.83
CA HIS A 4 -6.22 2.46 -8.65
C HIS A 4 -5.29 1.84 -9.69
N ILE A 5 -5.35 2.27 -10.94
CA ILE A 5 -4.45 1.76 -12.00
C ILE A 5 -3.43 2.84 -12.32
N TYR A 6 -2.15 2.50 -12.23
CA TYR A 6 -1.04 3.39 -12.56
C TYR A 6 -0.01 2.65 -13.40
N ARG A 7 0.28 3.18 -14.60
CA ARG A 7 1.26 2.61 -15.56
C ARG A 7 1.11 1.11 -15.84
N GLY A 8 -0.11 0.58 -15.83
CA GLY A 8 -0.38 -0.84 -16.05
C GLY A 8 -0.32 -1.72 -14.80
N PHE A 9 0.01 -1.14 -13.63
CA PHE A 9 -0.09 -1.82 -12.34
C PHE A 9 -1.42 -1.52 -11.66
N GLU A 10 -1.99 -2.52 -11.01
CA GLU A 10 -3.14 -2.37 -10.10
C GLU A 10 -2.62 -2.09 -8.69
N ILE A 11 -3.05 -0.97 -8.11
CA ILE A 11 -2.66 -0.50 -6.78
C ILE A 11 -3.86 -0.64 -5.84
N TYR A 12 -3.64 -1.35 -4.74
CA TYR A 12 -4.63 -1.61 -3.70
C TYR A 12 -4.15 -1.03 -2.37
N PRO A 13 -4.65 0.15 -1.95
CA PRO A 13 -4.34 0.70 -0.65
C PRO A 13 -5.02 -0.12 0.46
N LEU A 14 -4.25 -0.46 1.50
CA LEU A 14 -4.65 -1.25 2.65
C LEU A 14 -4.49 -0.38 3.91
N ILE A 15 -5.59 0.17 4.40
CA ILE A 15 -5.59 1.10 5.54
C ILE A 15 -6.19 0.38 6.76
N TYR A 16 -5.50 0.45 7.89
CA TYR A 16 -5.92 -0.20 9.12
C TYR A 16 -5.60 0.67 10.34
N PRO A 17 -6.35 0.53 11.45
CA PRO A 17 -6.03 1.23 12.70
C PRO A 17 -4.61 0.88 13.16
N HIS A 18 -3.87 1.88 13.66
CA HIS A 18 -2.51 1.69 14.15
C HIS A 18 -2.47 0.79 15.39
N ALA A 19 -3.39 1.04 16.33
CA ALA A 19 -3.55 0.24 17.52
C ALA A 19 -4.88 -0.53 17.49
N PRO A 20 -4.90 -1.78 17.98
CA PRO A 20 -6.16 -2.42 18.32
C PRO A 20 -6.89 -1.56 19.35
N ALA A 21 -8.22 -1.58 19.30
CA ALA A 21 -8.99 -0.89 20.30
C ALA A 21 -8.75 -1.52 21.69
N LEU A 22 -8.41 -0.70 22.69
CA LEU A 22 -8.44 -1.15 24.07
C LEU A 22 -9.91 -1.32 24.48
N ASP A 23 -10.20 -2.44 25.14
CA ASP A 23 -11.38 -2.70 25.96
C ASP A 23 -12.73 -2.36 25.31
N GLY A 24 -13.21 -3.26 24.45
CA GLY A 24 -14.62 -3.31 24.04
C GLY A 24 -15.07 -2.25 23.03
N SER A 25 -14.21 -1.28 22.69
CA SER A 25 -14.44 -0.42 21.54
C SER A 25 -14.07 -1.16 20.24
N PRO A 26 -14.79 -0.99 19.13
CA PRO A 26 -14.46 -1.70 17.89
C PRO A 26 -13.23 -1.12 17.18
N HIS A 27 -12.88 0.15 17.42
CA HIS A 27 -11.74 0.82 16.77
C HIS A 27 -11.17 1.95 17.65
N ASN A 28 -9.84 2.05 17.78
CA ASN A 28 -9.17 3.21 18.37
C ASN A 28 -8.66 4.13 17.26
N TYR A 29 -9.54 5.03 16.80
CA TYR A 29 -9.20 5.99 15.75
C TYR A 29 -8.31 7.14 16.26
N ASP A 30 -8.21 7.34 17.57
CA ASP A 30 -7.33 8.35 18.19
C ASP A 30 -5.85 7.97 18.10
N ALA A 31 -5.55 6.66 18.06
CA ALA A 31 -4.20 6.16 17.83
C ALA A 31 -3.70 6.32 16.39
N GLY A 32 -4.57 6.78 15.48
CA GLY A 32 -4.27 6.97 14.07
C GLY A 32 -4.34 5.67 13.24
N PHE A 33 -3.84 5.76 12.02
CA PHE A 33 -3.92 4.71 11.02
C PHE A 33 -2.53 4.35 10.49
N ASP A 34 -2.32 3.07 10.25
CA ASP A 34 -1.22 2.58 9.45
C ASP A 34 -1.69 2.32 8.01
N ALA A 35 -0.73 2.33 7.09
CA ALA A 35 -0.99 2.05 5.69
C ALA A 35 -0.05 0.96 5.16
N ALA A 36 -0.59 0.15 4.27
CA ALA A 36 0.17 -0.68 3.35
C ALA A 36 -0.44 -0.54 1.95
N VAL A 37 0.28 -1.01 0.94
CA VAL A 37 -0.20 -1.01 -0.44
C VAL A 37 0.21 -2.29 -1.12
N LYS A 38 -0.74 -2.97 -1.76
CA LYS A 38 -0.44 -4.09 -2.65
C LYS A 38 -0.39 -3.58 -4.08
N ILE A 39 0.72 -3.82 -4.76
CA ILE A 39 0.90 -3.53 -6.17
C ILE A 39 0.84 -4.85 -6.91
N CYS A 40 -0.04 -4.96 -7.90
CA CYS A 40 -0.17 -6.12 -8.77
C CYS A 40 0.17 -5.74 -10.21
N LEU A 41 0.83 -6.63 -10.91
CA LEU A 41 0.94 -6.63 -12.36
C LEU A 41 0.29 -7.90 -12.88
N ARG A 42 -0.77 -7.74 -13.66
CA ARG A 42 -1.36 -8.85 -14.40
C ARG A 42 -0.47 -9.14 -15.60
N GLY A 43 0.19 -10.29 -15.57
CA GLY A 43 0.75 -10.91 -16.77
C GLY A 43 -0.27 -11.83 -17.43
N ASP A 44 0.00 -12.20 -18.68
CA ASP A 44 -0.87 -13.09 -19.46
C ASP A 44 -0.96 -14.50 -18.87
N THR A 45 0.09 -14.94 -18.17
CA THR A 45 0.19 -16.28 -17.57
C THR A 45 0.33 -16.26 -16.05
N LEU A 46 0.94 -15.22 -15.47
CA LEU A 46 1.12 -15.10 -14.03
C LEU A 46 0.83 -13.67 -13.56
N THR A 47 0.06 -13.54 -12.47
CA THR A 47 -0.13 -12.26 -11.79
C THR A 47 0.95 -12.11 -10.73
N HIS A 48 1.85 -11.14 -10.91
CA HIS A 48 2.84 -10.78 -9.90
C HIS A 48 2.21 -9.77 -8.95
N SER A 49 2.42 -9.95 -7.65
CA SER A 49 1.98 -8.95 -6.67
C SER A 49 2.93 -8.88 -5.49
N GLN A 50 3.11 -7.67 -4.96
CA GLN A 50 3.92 -7.43 -3.78
C GLN A 50 3.22 -6.40 -2.90
N THR A 51 3.24 -6.66 -1.59
CA THR A 51 2.66 -5.77 -0.59
C THR A 51 3.78 -5.03 0.13
N PHE A 52 3.68 -3.72 0.18
CA PHE A 52 4.63 -2.86 0.86
C PHE A 52 3.93 -2.13 2.01
N ARG A 53 4.51 -2.21 3.20
CA ARG A 53 4.03 -1.44 4.36
C ARG A 53 4.67 -0.07 4.34
N LEU A 54 3.87 0.98 4.52
CA LEU A 54 4.38 2.33 4.69
C LEU A 54 4.94 2.41 6.12
N ARG A 55 6.27 2.50 6.22
CA ARG A 55 6.97 2.74 7.48
C ARG A 55 7.16 4.25 7.60
N ASP A 56 6.14 4.93 8.11
CA ASP A 56 6.27 6.34 8.49
C ASP A 56 6.69 6.43 9.97
N ASN A 57 7.29 7.56 10.36
CA ASN A 57 7.76 7.77 11.74
C ASN A 57 6.60 7.93 12.74
N ALA A 58 5.40 8.23 12.25
CA ALA A 58 4.20 8.35 13.05
C ALA A 58 2.97 7.80 12.30
N PRO A 59 1.93 7.36 13.01
CA PRO A 59 0.66 6.97 12.40
C PRO A 59 0.00 8.14 11.67
N PHE A 60 -0.78 7.85 10.64
CA PHE A 60 -1.56 8.85 9.93
C PHE A 60 -2.75 9.30 10.79
N GLY A 61 -3.00 10.62 10.84
CA GLY A 61 -4.12 11.19 11.60
C GLY A 61 -5.50 10.84 11.02
N SER A 62 -5.58 10.41 9.75
CA SER A 62 -6.82 9.95 9.15
C SER A 62 -6.60 8.84 8.12
N ALA A 63 -7.63 8.01 7.93
CA ALA A 63 -7.63 6.98 6.88
C ALA A 63 -7.48 7.59 5.47
N GLY A 64 -7.97 8.81 5.26
CA GLY A 64 -7.83 9.54 4.00
C GLY A 64 -6.38 9.92 3.71
N ASP A 65 -5.64 10.37 4.73
CA ASP A 65 -4.22 10.69 4.61
C ASP A 65 -3.39 9.43 4.35
N ALA A 66 -3.65 8.37 5.13
CA ALA A 66 -3.04 7.06 4.97
C ALA A 66 -3.25 6.50 3.54
N ARG A 67 -4.45 6.70 2.99
CA ARG A 67 -4.77 6.32 1.62
C ARG A 67 -3.99 7.13 0.57
N ARG A 68 -3.92 8.45 0.70
CA ARG A 68 -3.16 9.26 -0.26
C ARG A 68 -1.66 8.96 -0.17
N ALA A 69 -1.14 8.72 1.04
CA ALA A 69 0.24 8.31 1.25
C ALA A 69 0.53 6.95 0.59
N SER A 70 -0.34 5.96 0.78
CA SER A 70 -0.16 4.62 0.16
C SER A 70 -0.18 4.66 -1.37
N LEU A 71 -1.04 5.47 -1.98
CA LEU A 71 -1.06 5.64 -3.44
C LEU A 71 0.26 6.27 -3.93
N ARG A 72 0.68 7.39 -3.33
CA ARG A 72 1.93 8.07 -3.68
C ARG A 72 3.15 7.17 -3.50
N TYR A 73 3.17 6.39 -2.42
CA TYR A 73 4.25 5.45 -2.15
C TYR A 73 4.34 4.36 -3.23
N ALA A 74 3.20 3.83 -3.68
CA ALA A 74 3.17 2.86 -4.77
C ALA A 74 3.59 3.47 -6.11
N GLU A 75 3.11 4.68 -6.44
CA GLU A 75 3.51 5.41 -7.65
C GLU A 75 5.03 5.62 -7.69
N ASN A 76 5.62 6.09 -6.58
CA ASN A 76 7.07 6.27 -6.46
C ASN A 76 7.83 4.95 -6.66
N ILE A 77 7.36 3.86 -6.05
CA ILE A 77 7.98 2.54 -6.23
C ILE A 77 7.93 2.11 -7.71
N ILE A 78 6.80 2.31 -8.38
CA ILE A 78 6.65 1.95 -9.79
C ILE A 78 7.56 2.82 -10.66
N ASP A 79 7.63 4.12 -10.38
CA ASP A 79 8.47 5.05 -11.13
C ASP A 79 9.97 4.76 -10.92
N ASP A 80 10.42 4.49 -9.69
CA ASP A 80 11.83 4.17 -9.36
C ASP A 80 12.33 2.84 -9.95
N ASN A 81 11.41 1.91 -10.23
CA ASN A 81 11.74 0.60 -10.77
C ASN A 81 11.41 0.47 -12.26
N ARG A 82 10.94 1.53 -12.91
CA ARG A 82 10.57 1.50 -14.33
C ARG A 82 11.74 1.17 -15.26
N ASP A 83 12.95 1.61 -14.90
CA ASP A 83 14.16 1.40 -15.71
C ASP A 83 14.86 0.07 -15.37
N LYS A 84 14.47 -0.57 -14.27
CA LYS A 84 14.92 -1.90 -13.89
C LYS A 84 13.96 -2.88 -14.55
N GLN A 85 14.43 -3.68 -15.51
CA GLN A 85 13.63 -4.67 -16.27
C GLN A 85 13.06 -5.83 -15.41
N GLY A 86 12.67 -5.54 -14.18
CA GLY A 86 12.71 -6.51 -13.11
C GLY A 86 12.02 -6.08 -11.83
N PHE A 87 10.96 -5.26 -11.92
CA PHE A 87 10.22 -4.83 -10.73
C PHE A 87 9.80 -6.00 -9.83
N PHE A 88 9.46 -7.14 -10.42
CA PHE A 88 9.20 -8.41 -9.71
C PHE A 88 10.28 -9.48 -9.94
N SER A 89 11.43 -9.15 -10.53
CA SER A 89 12.44 -10.14 -10.94
C SER A 89 13.59 -10.34 -9.94
N GLY A 90 13.50 -9.80 -8.73
CA GLY A 90 14.34 -10.29 -7.62
C GLY A 90 13.56 -11.39 -6.91
N THR A 91 13.90 -12.69 -6.95
CA THR A 91 15.16 -13.40 -7.25
C THR A 91 14.78 -14.89 -7.55
N PRO A 92 15.72 -15.79 -7.96
CA PRO A 92 15.47 -17.07 -8.64
C PRO A 92 14.80 -18.18 -7.83
#